data_AF-A0A9E2MUK8-F1
#
_entry.id   AF-A0A9E2MUK8-F1
#
_cell.length_a   1.000
_cell.length_b   1.000
_cell.length_c   1.000
_cell.angle_alpha   90.00
_cell.angle_beta   90.00
_cell.angle_gamma   90.00
#
_symmetry.space_group_name_H-M   'P 1'
#
loop_
_entity.id
_entity.type
_entity.pdbx_description
1 polymer ?
#
loop_
_entity_poly.entity_id
_entity_poly.type
_entity_poly.pdbx_seq_one_letter_code
_entity_poly.pdbx_strand_id
1 'polypeptide(L)'
;VLDGTGTPLRDALIEIWQADAHGLYPSPSERRGAADPNFQGWGRQATDMDTGLCTFETIKPGRVPFKDGRLMAPHINIWIVARGINLGLNTRLYFSDEETANAEDPVLARIEHKVRIPTLMAERKGGTYTFDIHLQGEQETVFFDI
;
A
#
# COMPACT_ATOMS: atom_id res chain seq x y z
N VAL A 1 7.39 9.76 -2.91
CA VAL A 1 6.13 10.43 -3.35
C VAL A 1 6.52 11.58 -4.26
N LEU A 2 5.92 11.66 -5.44
CA LEU A 2 6.30 12.59 -6.52
C LEU A 2 5.09 13.44 -6.94
N ASP A 3 5.31 14.74 -7.19
CA ASP A 3 4.27 15.63 -7.73
C ASP A 3 4.10 15.49 -9.25
N GLY A 4 3.21 16.29 -9.84
CA GLY A 4 2.95 16.27 -11.30
C GLY A 4 4.12 16.71 -12.18
N THR A 5 5.18 17.29 -11.60
CA THR A 5 6.43 17.61 -12.30
C THR A 5 7.50 16.54 -12.13
N GLY A 6 7.22 15.50 -11.35
CA GLY A 6 8.19 14.47 -10.96
C GLY A 6 9.11 14.90 -9.82
N THR A 7 8.78 15.96 -9.09
CA THR A 7 9.59 16.42 -7.95
C THR A 7 9.23 15.63 -6.68
N PRO A 8 10.21 15.08 -5.94
CA PRO A 8 9.96 14.42 -4.67
C PRO A 8 9.39 15.36 -3.61
N LEU A 9 8.29 14.97 -2.97
CA LEU A 9 7.71 15.71 -1.85
C LEU A 9 8.51 15.42 -0.57
N ARG A 10 9.04 16.48 0.03
CA ARG A 10 9.86 16.43 1.26
C ARG A 10 9.06 16.73 2.52
N ASP A 11 7.77 17.08 2.38
CA ASP A 11 6.87 17.42 3.48
C ASP A 11 5.64 16.50 3.53
N ALA A 12 5.78 15.29 3.00
CA ALA A 12 4.72 14.28 3.05
C ALA A 12 4.81 13.46 4.36
N LEU A 13 3.66 13.11 4.92
CA LEU A 13 3.51 12.14 6.01
C LEU A 13 2.77 10.93 5.45
N ILE A 14 3.35 9.75 5.69
CA ILE A 14 2.82 8.47 5.23
C ILE A 14 2.49 7.62 6.45
N GLU A 15 1.32 6.99 6.39
CA GLU A 15 0.96 5.89 7.27
C GLU A 15 0.73 4.63 6.47
N ILE A 16 1.09 3.50 7.07
CA ILE A 16 0.78 2.18 6.55
C ILE A 16 -0.07 1.41 7.55
N TRP A 17 -1.00 0.61 7.04
CA TRP A 17 -1.70 -0.40 7.83
C TRP A 17 -1.79 -1.72 7.06
N GLN A 18 -1.54 -2.83 7.74
CA GLN A 18 -1.49 -4.16 7.14
C GLN A 18 -1.82 -5.28 8.14
N ALA A 19 -2.11 -6.46 7.59
CA ALA A 19 -2.27 -7.69 8.36
C ALA A 19 -0.89 -8.30 8.68
N ASP A 20 -0.85 -9.27 9.60
CA ASP A 20 0.34 -10.07 9.86
C ASP A 20 0.64 -11.07 8.72
N ALA A 21 1.70 -11.88 8.88
CA ALA A 21 2.09 -12.90 7.90
C ALA A 21 1.02 -13.99 7.63
N HIS A 22 0.04 -14.14 8.53
CA HIS A 22 -1.08 -15.07 8.39
C HIS A 22 -2.34 -14.39 7.84
N GLY A 23 -2.28 -13.10 7.52
CA GLY A 23 -3.41 -12.35 6.98
C GLY A 23 -4.46 -12.01 8.04
N LEU A 24 -4.05 -11.88 9.31
CA LEU A 24 -4.89 -11.44 10.42
C LEU A 24 -4.52 -10.00 10.82
N TYR A 25 -5.52 -9.14 10.97
CA TYR A 25 -5.27 -7.77 11.42
C TYR A 25 -5.17 -7.70 12.95
N PRO A 26 -4.19 -6.97 13.52
CA PRO A 26 -4.14 -6.66 14.94
C PRO A 26 -5.19 -5.60 15.30
N SER A 27 -6.45 -5.99 15.24
CA SER A 27 -7.61 -5.10 15.36
C SER A 27 -8.75 -5.79 16.09
N PRO A 28 -9.52 -5.07 16.94
CA PRO A 28 -10.76 -5.60 17.52
C PRO A 28 -11.82 -6.02 16.49
N SER A 29 -11.69 -5.55 15.25
CA SER A 29 -12.57 -5.91 14.14
C SER A 29 -12.23 -7.27 13.50
N GLU A 30 -11.06 -7.83 13.81
CA GLU A 30 -10.68 -9.17 13.35
C GLU A 30 -11.43 -10.23 14.16
N ARG A 31 -12.20 -11.09 13.47
CA ARG A 31 -13.03 -12.12 14.11
C ARG A 31 -12.61 -13.54 13.75
N ARG A 32 -11.65 -13.70 12.83
CA ARG A 32 -11.21 -15.01 12.31
C ARG A 32 -10.15 -15.68 13.18
N GLY A 33 -9.54 -14.93 14.10
CA GLY A 33 -8.46 -15.40 14.97
C GLY A 33 -7.75 -14.23 15.65
N ALA A 34 -6.63 -14.53 16.31
CA ALA A 34 -5.74 -13.52 16.87
C ALA A 34 -4.53 -13.33 15.95
N ALA A 35 -4.20 -12.08 15.64
CA ALA A 35 -2.96 -11.75 14.95
C ALA A 35 -1.74 -12.00 15.84
N ASP A 36 -0.55 -12.03 15.25
CA ASP A 36 0.72 -12.10 15.99
C ASP A 36 0.78 -11.01 17.08
N PRO A 37 0.88 -11.38 18.38
CA PRO A 37 0.90 -10.43 19.47
C PRO A 37 2.11 -9.47 19.45
N ASN A 38 3.15 -9.80 18.70
CA ASN A 38 4.35 -8.97 18.55
C ASN A 38 4.28 -8.06 17.31
N PHE A 39 3.17 -8.07 16.56
CA PHE A 39 3.01 -7.27 15.36
C PHE A 39 1.89 -6.23 15.51
N GLN A 40 2.25 -4.94 15.39
CA GLN A 40 1.30 -3.84 15.54
C GLN A 40 0.51 -3.54 14.25
N GLY A 41 1.03 -3.93 13.07
CA GLY A 41 0.35 -3.75 11.79
C GLY A 41 0.17 -2.31 11.32
N TRP A 42 0.65 -1.31 12.05
CA TRP A 42 0.61 0.11 11.69
C TRP A 42 1.98 0.77 11.85
N GLY A 43 2.28 1.75 10.99
CA GLY A 43 3.47 2.58 11.09
C GLY A 43 3.23 3.95 10.48
N ARG A 44 3.99 4.95 10.94
CA ARG A 44 3.96 6.33 10.42
C ARG A 44 5.37 6.86 10.22
N GLN A 45 5.60 7.52 9.11
CA GLN A 45 6.89 8.15 8.81
C GLN A 45 6.70 9.35 7.87
N ALA A 46 7.46 10.42 8.11
CA ALA A 46 7.55 11.55 7.20
C ALA A 46 8.62 11.28 6.13
N THR A 47 8.48 11.89 4.95
CA THR A 47 9.54 11.85 3.96
C THR A 47 10.79 12.55 4.47
N ASP A 48 11.95 12.00 4.10
CA ASP A 48 13.24 12.58 4.41
C ASP A 48 13.40 13.95 3.73
N MET A 49 13.93 14.93 4.45
CA MET A 49 13.97 16.33 4.00
C MET A 49 14.97 16.58 2.86
N ASP A 50 15.99 15.74 2.73
CA ASP A 50 17.03 15.88 1.71
C ASP A 50 16.68 15.06 0.46
N THR A 51 16.23 13.82 0.65
CA THR A 51 16.02 12.83 -0.40
C THR A 51 14.55 12.66 -0.83
N GLY A 52 13.59 12.96 0.05
CA GLY A 52 12.16 12.68 -0.18
C GLY A 52 11.76 11.20 -0.01
N LEU A 53 12.67 10.35 0.48
CA LEU A 53 12.42 8.93 0.69
C LEU A 53 11.67 8.66 2.00
N CYS A 54 10.90 7.58 2.02
CA CYS A 54 10.23 7.05 3.20
C CYS A 54 10.45 5.54 3.26
N THR A 55 10.79 4.99 4.42
CA THR A 55 11.24 3.59 4.53
C THR A 55 10.68 2.90 5.76
N PHE A 56 9.73 1.99 5.53
CA PHE A 56 9.17 1.15 6.57
C PHE A 56 9.87 -0.21 6.61
N GLU A 57 10.30 -0.62 7.80
CA GLU A 57 10.69 -2.00 8.07
C GLU A 57 9.47 -2.77 8.57
N THR A 58 9.05 -3.79 7.83
CA THR A 58 7.88 -4.61 8.12
C THR A 58 8.04 -6.01 7.56
N ILE A 59 7.12 -6.90 7.91
CA ILE A 59 6.96 -8.22 7.27
C ILE A 59 6.11 -8.11 6.01
N LYS A 60 6.20 -9.10 5.11
CA LYS A 60 5.24 -9.27 4.02
C LYS A 60 3.93 -9.84 4.61
N PRO A 61 2.77 -9.17 4.44
CA PRO A 61 1.51 -9.62 5.00
C PRO A 61 0.99 -10.87 4.28
N GLY A 62 0.18 -11.66 4.97
CA GLY A 62 -0.57 -12.77 4.37
C GLY A 62 -1.80 -12.29 3.57
N ARG A 63 -2.42 -13.20 2.84
CA ARG A 63 -3.68 -12.93 2.10
C ARG A 63 -4.84 -12.72 3.07
N VAL A 64 -5.71 -11.76 2.74
CA VAL A 64 -6.88 -11.38 3.57
C VAL A 64 -8.17 -11.64 2.78
N PRO A 65 -9.23 -12.21 3.37
CA PRO A 65 -10.51 -12.38 2.70
C PRO A 65 -11.17 -11.03 2.40
N PHE A 66 -11.73 -10.92 1.21
CA PHE A 66 -12.64 -9.89 0.80
C PHE A 66 -14.05 -10.15 1.36
N LYS A 67 -14.95 -9.17 1.24
CA LYS A 67 -16.31 -9.22 1.80
C LYS A 67 -17.13 -10.44 1.35
N ASP A 68 -16.83 -11.00 0.17
CA ASP A 68 -17.50 -12.17 -0.41
C ASP A 68 -16.75 -13.49 -0.19
N GLY A 69 -15.68 -13.49 0.61
CA GLY A 69 -14.89 -14.68 0.95
C GLY A 69 -13.72 -14.97 0.00
N ARG A 70 -13.64 -14.34 -1.18
CA ARG A 70 -12.46 -14.45 -2.04
C ARG A 70 -11.23 -13.85 -1.37
N LEU A 71 -10.04 -14.37 -1.64
CA LEU A 71 -8.81 -13.87 -1.04
C LEU A 71 -8.25 -12.69 -1.84
N MET A 72 -8.01 -11.57 -1.16
CA MET A 72 -7.16 -10.49 -1.65
C MET A 72 -5.70 -10.95 -1.69
N ALA A 73 -4.94 -10.44 -2.65
CA ALA A 73 -3.50 -10.61 -2.70
C ALA A 73 -2.85 -9.97 -1.45
N PRO A 74 -1.61 -10.36 -1.09
CA PRO A 74 -0.84 -9.65 -0.10
C PRO A 74 -0.77 -8.16 -0.45
N HIS A 75 -1.15 -7.29 0.48
CA HIS A 75 -1.14 -5.85 0.25
C HIS A 75 -0.87 -5.09 1.54
N ILE A 76 -0.27 -3.91 1.39
CA ILE A 76 -0.15 -2.90 2.43
C ILE A 76 -1.02 -1.73 2.02
N ASN A 77 -1.86 -1.26 2.94
CA ASN A 77 -2.63 -0.07 2.68
C ASN A 77 -1.84 1.15 3.11
N ILE A 78 -1.97 2.23 2.35
CA ILE A 78 -1.14 3.43 2.50
C ILE A 78 -2.06 4.65 2.54
N TRP A 79 -1.82 5.51 3.51
CA TRP A 79 -2.45 6.82 3.63
C TRP A 79 -1.39 7.92 3.54
N ILE A 80 -1.65 8.96 2.73
CA ILE A 80 -0.68 10.02 2.43
C ILE A 80 -1.32 11.39 2.65
N VAL A 81 -0.60 12.27 3.37
CA VAL A 81 -0.89 13.71 3.42
C VAL A 81 0.37 14.51 3.16
N ALA A 82 0.20 15.70 2.62
CA ALA A 82 1.26 16.68 2.38
C ALA A 82 0.62 18.06 2.20
N ARG A 83 1.43 19.12 2.14
CA ARG A 83 0.93 20.44 1.75
C ARG A 83 0.33 20.36 0.34
N GLY A 84 -0.88 20.91 0.17
CA GLY A 84 -1.62 20.87 -1.09
C GLY A 84 -2.53 19.65 -1.26
N ILE A 85 -2.43 18.64 -0.37
CA ILE A 85 -3.38 17.53 -0.30
C ILE A 85 -4.48 17.91 0.69
N ASN A 86 -5.67 18.25 0.18
CA ASN A 86 -6.79 18.71 1.01
C ASN A 86 -7.46 17.58 1.81
N LEU A 87 -7.47 16.36 1.25
CA LEU A 87 -7.99 15.15 1.87
C LEU A 87 -6.92 14.07 1.74
N GLY A 88 -6.60 13.38 2.83
CA GLY A 88 -5.59 12.34 2.81
C GLY A 88 -5.93 11.25 1.80
N LEU A 89 -4.94 10.91 0.98
CA LEU A 89 -5.11 9.99 -0.15
C LEU A 89 -4.89 8.56 0.33
N ASN A 90 -5.80 7.67 -0.04
CA ASN A 90 -5.68 6.24 0.25
C ASN A 90 -5.23 5.49 -1.01
N THR A 91 -4.21 4.64 -0.88
CA THR A 91 -3.79 3.72 -1.94
C THR A 91 -3.40 2.37 -1.34
N ARG A 92 -2.98 1.43 -2.18
CA ARG A 92 -2.47 0.13 -1.79
C ARG A 92 -1.18 -0.19 -2.51
N LEU A 93 -0.27 -0.81 -1.78
CA LEU A 93 0.90 -1.46 -2.32
C LEU A 93 0.62 -2.95 -2.43
N TYR A 94 0.80 -3.50 -3.62
CA TYR A 94 0.84 -4.92 -3.92
C TYR A 94 2.28 -5.33 -4.26
N PHE A 95 2.59 -6.62 -4.19
CA PHE A 95 3.95 -7.09 -4.37
C PHE A 95 4.13 -7.67 -5.78
N SER A 96 5.16 -7.24 -6.52
CA SER A 96 5.35 -7.67 -7.92
C SER A 96 5.65 -9.17 -8.06
N ASP A 97 6.11 -9.83 -7.01
CA ASP A 97 6.37 -11.27 -6.97
C ASP A 97 5.13 -12.14 -6.64
N GLU A 98 3.94 -11.54 -6.51
CA GLU A 98 2.67 -12.23 -6.20
C GLU A 98 1.73 -12.32 -7.43
N GLU A 99 2.27 -12.55 -8.63
CA GLU A 99 1.51 -12.49 -9.90
C GLU A 99 0.18 -13.25 -9.88
N THR A 100 0.18 -14.51 -9.40
CA THR A 100 -1.03 -15.33 -9.32
C THR A 100 -2.06 -14.75 -8.36
N ALA A 101 -1.64 -14.33 -7.17
CA ALA A 101 -2.55 -13.76 -6.19
C ALA A 101 -3.09 -12.40 -6.66
N ASN A 102 -2.24 -11.58 -7.29
CA ASN A 102 -2.60 -10.28 -7.86
C ASN A 102 -3.66 -10.42 -8.96
N ALA A 103 -3.54 -11.45 -9.81
CA ALA A 103 -4.53 -11.73 -10.87
C ALA A 103 -5.90 -12.15 -10.31
N GLU A 104 -5.94 -12.77 -9.13
CA GLU A 104 -7.16 -13.21 -8.45
C GLU A 104 -7.79 -12.12 -7.56
N ASP A 105 -7.07 -11.04 -7.28
CA ASP A 105 -7.47 -10.06 -6.27
C ASP A 105 -8.77 -9.32 -6.65
N PRO A 106 -9.82 -9.39 -5.82
CA PRO A 106 -11.12 -8.82 -6.13
C PRO A 106 -11.14 -7.28 -6.13
N VAL A 107 -10.15 -6.60 -5.54
CA VAL A 107 -10.01 -5.14 -5.58
C VAL A 107 -9.31 -4.71 -6.87
N LEU A 108 -8.21 -5.36 -7.26
CA LEU A 108 -7.56 -5.14 -8.56
C LEU A 108 -8.50 -5.46 -9.73
N ALA A 109 -9.34 -6.50 -9.58
CA ALA A 109 -10.36 -6.84 -10.55
C ALA A 109 -11.40 -5.72 -10.77
N ARG A 110 -11.64 -4.85 -9.77
CA ARG A 110 -12.58 -3.72 -9.86
C ARG A 110 -12.00 -2.46 -10.51
N ILE A 111 -10.68 -2.37 -10.70
CA ILE A 111 -10.06 -1.25 -11.41
C ILE A 111 -10.46 -1.32 -12.89
N GLU A 112 -11.22 -0.34 -13.37
CA GLU A 112 -11.70 -0.32 -14.77
C GLU A 112 -10.54 -0.14 -15.75
N HIS A 113 -9.67 0.83 -15.50
CA HIS A 113 -8.49 1.09 -16.31
C HIS A 113 -7.35 0.13 -15.95
N LYS A 114 -7.38 -1.08 -16.50
CA LYS A 114 -6.40 -2.15 -16.21
C LYS A 114 -4.94 -1.73 -16.43
N VAL A 115 -4.68 -0.81 -17.36
CA VAL A 115 -3.35 -0.22 -17.60
C VAL A 115 -2.76 0.50 -16.38
N ARG A 116 -3.59 0.89 -15.41
CA ARG A 116 -3.15 1.53 -14.16
C ARG A 116 -2.80 0.55 -13.04
N ILE A 117 -3.15 -0.74 -13.15
CA ILE A 117 -2.83 -1.74 -12.12
C ILE A 117 -1.33 -1.80 -11.78
N PRO A 118 -0.40 -1.71 -12.76
CA PRO A 118 1.04 -1.67 -12.47
C PRO A 118 1.46 -0.53 -11.53
N THR A 119 0.73 0.58 -11.47
CA THR A 119 1.02 1.71 -10.55
C THR A 119 0.81 1.38 -9.06
N LEU A 120 0.25 0.20 -8.77
CA LEU A 120 0.06 -0.31 -7.41
C LEU A 120 1.08 -1.40 -7.05
N MET A 121 1.99 -1.76 -7.96
CA MET A 121 2.97 -2.83 -7.75
C MET A 121 4.26 -2.25 -7.18
N ALA A 122 4.72 -2.80 -6.06
CA ALA A 122 6.06 -2.56 -5.54
C ALA A 122 7.04 -3.56 -6.13
N GLU A 123 8.13 -3.03 -6.67
CA GLU A 123 9.14 -3.84 -7.31
C GLU A 123 10.12 -4.42 -6.30
N ARG A 124 10.32 -5.74 -6.37
CA ARG A 124 11.22 -6.45 -5.46
C ARG A 124 12.67 -6.36 -5.95
N LYS A 125 13.57 -5.91 -5.09
CA LYS A 125 15.02 -5.99 -5.30
C LYS A 125 15.70 -6.58 -4.06
N GLY A 126 16.03 -7.86 -4.14
CA GLY A 126 16.59 -8.59 -2.99
C GLY A 126 15.57 -8.69 -1.85
N GLY A 127 15.90 -8.14 -0.68
CA GLY A 127 15.00 -8.10 0.49
C GLY A 127 14.11 -6.85 0.55
N THR A 128 14.23 -5.92 -0.38
CA THR A 128 13.55 -4.63 -0.36
C THR A 128 12.49 -4.55 -1.46
N TYR A 129 11.39 -3.85 -1.16
CA TYR A 129 10.39 -3.46 -2.16
C TYR A 129 10.43 -1.94 -2.34
N THR A 130 10.47 -1.49 -3.59
CA THR A 130 10.38 -0.06 -3.94
C THR A 130 9.00 0.23 -4.51
N PHE A 131 8.34 1.26 -3.96
CA PHE A 131 7.03 1.69 -4.40
C PHE A 131 7.01 3.21 -4.56
N ASP A 132 6.95 3.66 -5.81
CA ASP A 132 6.85 5.08 -6.14
C ASP A 132 5.38 5.48 -6.24
N ILE A 133 5.03 6.52 -5.47
CA ILE A 133 3.69 7.11 -5.49
C ILE A 133 3.76 8.39 -6.32
N HIS A 134 3.06 8.40 -7.45
CA HIS A 134 2.91 9.55 -8.33
C HIS A 134 1.54 10.19 -8.10
N LEU A 135 1.53 11.43 -7.61
CA LEU A 135 0.29 12.13 -7.27
C LEU A 135 -0.51 12.60 -8.49
N GLN A 136 0.16 12.78 -9.63
CA GLN A 136 -0.43 13.24 -10.88
C GLN A 136 0.48 12.85 -12.07
N GLY A 137 -0.09 12.78 -13.27
CA GLY A 137 0.64 12.62 -14.53
C GLY A 137 0.35 11.28 -15.21
N GLU A 138 1.17 10.91 -16.19
CA GLU A 138 0.95 9.68 -16.98
C GLU A 138 1.04 8.40 -16.13
N GLN A 139 1.84 8.43 -15.06
CA GLN A 139 2.04 7.31 -14.13
C GLN A 139 1.23 7.47 -12.83
N GLU A 140 0.20 8.32 -12.82
CA GLU A 140 -0.60 8.60 -11.61
C GLU A 140 -1.06 7.31 -10.91
N THR A 141 -0.64 7.18 -9.66
CA THR A 141 -0.98 6.05 -8.78
C THR A 141 -2.50 6.01 -8.59
N VAL A 142 -3.08 4.81 -8.59
CA VAL A 142 -4.50 4.66 -8.29
C VAL A 142 -4.75 4.99 -6.81
N PHE A 143 -5.69 5.90 -6.56
CA PHE A 143 -6.19 6.22 -5.22
C PHE A 143 -7.63 5.73 -5.05
N PHE A 144 -8.00 5.38 -3.82
CA PHE A 144 -9.29 4.81 -3.46
C PHE A 144 -10.08 5.74 -2.54
N ASP A 145 -11.40 5.70 -2.70
CA ASP A 145 -12.36 6.19 -1.70
C ASP A 145 -12.82 4.98 -0.87
N ILE A 146 -12.58 4.98 0.44
CA ILE A 146 -12.68 3.81 1.33
C ILE A 146 -13.60 4.02 2.53
#